data_AF-A0A142Y5G1-F1
#
_entry.id   AF-A0A142Y5G1-F1
#
_cell.length_a   1.000
_cell.length_b   1.000
_cell.length_c   1.000
_cell.angle_alpha   90.00
_cell.angle_beta   90.00
_cell.angle_gamma   90.00
#
_symmetry.space_group_name_H-M   'P 1'
#
loop_
_entity.id
_entity.type
_entity.pdbx_description
1 polymer ?
#
loop_
_entity_poly.entity_id
_entity_poly.type
_entity_poly.pdbx_seq_one_letter_code
_entity_poly.pdbx_strand_id
1 'polypeptide(L)'
;MANQNPYQSPHPESLAREEKGQESRNDRTHYSPQYNAAFRTALLIQSALAILTLLILDFGQMHRAFWVAFLCQWAMVWVILFRRPMNPTRFDLFVVRYGIVPMLFLVGGAGTWCLRLLGVQF
;
A
#
# COMPACT_ATOMS: atom_id res chain seq x y z
N MET A 1 -9.26 -54.54 9.31
CA MET A 1 -8.00 -53.78 9.40
C MET A 1 -7.57 -53.48 7.97
N ALA A 2 -7.67 -52.23 7.53
CA ALA A 2 -7.39 -51.87 6.13
C ALA A 2 -5.88 -51.95 5.87
N ASN A 3 -5.51 -52.73 4.85
CA ASN A 3 -4.14 -52.92 4.38
C ASN A 3 -3.64 -51.60 3.77
N GLN A 4 -2.91 -50.80 4.55
CA GLN A 4 -2.20 -49.63 4.04
C GLN A 4 -0.87 -50.09 3.46
N ASN A 5 -0.90 -50.48 2.19
CA ASN A 5 0.31 -50.82 1.47
C ASN A 5 1.15 -49.53 1.25
N PRO A 6 2.36 -49.43 1.83
CA PRO A 6 3.20 -48.23 1.73
C PRO A 6 3.73 -47.98 0.30
N TYR A 7 3.52 -48.91 -0.64
CA TYR A 7 3.93 -48.79 -2.05
C TYR A 7 2.76 -48.54 -3.01
N GLN A 8 1.57 -48.22 -2.50
CA GLN A 8 0.46 -47.81 -3.36
C GLN A 8 0.83 -46.48 -4.05
N SER A 9 1.09 -46.53 -5.36
CA SER A 9 1.37 -45.32 -6.13
C SER A 9 0.18 -44.36 -6.04
N PRO A 10 0.42 -43.03 -5.93
CA PRO A 10 -0.65 -42.04 -5.86
C PRO A 10 -1.62 -42.25 -7.03
N HIS A 11 -2.91 -42.41 -6.72
CA HIS A 11 -3.93 -42.55 -7.74
C HIS A 11 -3.93 -41.24 -8.57
N PRO A 12 -3.99 -41.28 -9.91
CA PRO A 12 -3.94 -40.07 -10.74
C PRO A 12 -5.00 -39.02 -10.34
N GLU A 13 -6.12 -39.46 -9.78
CA GLU A 13 -7.17 -38.59 -9.24
C GLU A 13 -6.79 -37.82 -7.95
N SER A 14 -5.90 -38.37 -7.11
CA SER A 14 -5.42 -37.65 -5.92
C SER A 14 -4.44 -36.55 -6.30
N LEU A 15 -3.58 -36.81 -7.30
CA LEU A 15 -2.68 -35.80 -7.85
C LEU A 15 -3.46 -34.66 -8.53
N ALA A 16 -4.48 -34.99 -9.31
CA ALA A 16 -5.36 -33.97 -9.92
C ALA A 16 -6.18 -33.17 -8.89
N ARG A 17 -6.51 -33.76 -7.73
CA ARG A 17 -7.14 -33.04 -6.60
C ARG A 17 -6.16 -32.15 -5.85
N GLU A 18 -4.91 -32.58 -5.69
CA GLU A 18 -3.85 -31.77 -5.07
C GLU A 18 -3.46 -30.58 -5.95
N GLU A 19 -3.31 -30.79 -7.26
CA GLU A 19 -3.07 -29.69 -8.21
C GLU A 19 -4.23 -28.69 -8.25
N LYS A 20 -5.49 -29.15 -8.36
CA LYS A 20 -6.66 -28.25 -8.28
C LYS A 20 -6.78 -27.53 -6.94
N GLY A 21 -6.41 -28.19 -5.85
CA GLY A 21 -6.40 -27.60 -4.50
C GLY A 21 -5.30 -26.55 -4.32
N GLN A 22 -4.15 -26.75 -4.97
CA GLN A 22 -3.05 -25.77 -4.96
C GLN A 22 -3.31 -24.59 -5.91
N GLU A 23 -3.89 -24.83 -7.07
CA GLU A 23 -4.25 -23.78 -8.04
C GLU A 23 -5.34 -22.86 -7.48
N SER A 24 -6.36 -23.42 -6.82
CA SER A 24 -7.42 -22.63 -6.14
C SER A 24 -6.91 -21.91 -4.87
N ARG A 25 -5.88 -22.42 -4.20
CA ARG A 25 -5.28 -21.75 -3.03
C ARG A 25 -4.43 -20.54 -3.40
N ASN A 26 -3.88 -20.52 -4.61
CA ASN A 26 -3.06 -19.42 -5.12
C ASN A 26 -3.91 -18.28 -5.75
N ASP A 27 -5.23 -18.44 -5.78
CA ASP A 27 -6.19 -17.48 -6.34
C ASP A 27 -6.68 -16.44 -5.30
N ARG A 28 -5.94 -16.29 -4.20
CA ARG A 28 -6.20 -15.23 -3.21
C ARG A 28 -5.32 -14.06 -3.57
N THR A 29 -5.92 -13.07 -4.24
CA THR A 29 -5.38 -11.74 -4.56
C THR A 29 -4.58 -11.64 -5.86
N HIS A 30 -5.26 -11.87 -6.97
CA HIS A 30 -4.81 -11.50 -8.33
C HIS A 30 -4.82 -9.96 -8.52
N TYR A 31 -4.10 -9.20 -7.69
CA TYR A 31 -3.78 -7.81 -8.00
C TYR A 31 -2.72 -7.80 -9.09
N SER A 32 -2.85 -6.91 -10.07
CA SER A 32 -1.87 -6.85 -11.16
C SER A 32 -0.47 -6.62 -10.58
N PRO A 33 0.58 -7.32 -11.06
CA PRO A 33 1.93 -7.24 -10.49
C PRO A 33 2.50 -5.82 -10.48
N GLN A 34 1.93 -4.93 -11.30
CA GLN A 34 2.24 -3.51 -11.37
C GLN A 34 1.84 -2.74 -10.10
N TYR A 35 0.74 -3.12 -9.44
CA TYR A 35 0.35 -2.54 -8.14
C TYR A 35 1.34 -2.91 -7.04
N ASN A 36 1.77 -4.18 -6.97
CA ASN A 36 2.69 -4.63 -5.92
C ASN A 36 4.04 -3.88 -5.99
N ALA A 37 4.55 -3.62 -7.19
CA ALA A 37 5.76 -2.80 -7.37
C ALA A 37 5.55 -1.34 -6.94
N ALA A 38 4.39 -0.75 -7.23
CA ALA A 38 4.05 0.60 -6.82
C ALA A 38 3.86 0.72 -5.29
N PHE A 39 3.18 -0.24 -4.67
CA PHE A 39 3.01 -0.28 -3.21
C PHE A 39 4.35 -0.42 -2.49
N ARG A 40 5.22 -1.32 -2.96
CA ARG A 40 6.54 -1.53 -2.34
C ARG A 40 7.41 -0.28 -2.43
N THR A 41 7.40 0.40 -3.58
CA THR A 41 8.16 1.65 -3.75
C THR A 41 7.57 2.81 -2.94
N ALA A 42 6.24 2.92 -2.88
CA ALA A 42 5.56 3.89 -2.03
C ALA A 42 5.93 3.68 -0.55
N LEU A 43 5.83 2.46 -0.03
CA LEU A 43 6.20 2.13 1.34
C LEU A 43 7.66 2.47 1.67
N LEU A 44 8.58 2.23 0.73
CA LEU A 44 10.01 2.51 0.91
C LEU A 44 10.29 4.03 0.97
N ILE A 45 9.61 4.81 0.13
CA ILE A 45 9.70 6.27 0.16
C ILE A 45 9.04 6.81 1.44
N GLN A 46 7.89 6.27 1.83
CA GLN A 46 7.16 6.67 3.03
C GLN A 46 7.94 6.39 4.31
N SER A 47 8.60 5.23 4.42
CA SER A 47 9.42 4.90 5.59
C SER A 47 10.64 5.81 5.71
N ALA A 48 11.33 6.10 4.58
CA ALA A 48 12.43 7.06 4.55
C ALA A 48 11.98 8.47 4.97
N LEU A 49 10.83 8.94 4.46
CA LEU A 49 10.26 10.23 4.83
C LEU A 49 9.75 10.28 6.28
N ALA A 50 9.20 9.18 6.80
CA ALA A 50 8.77 9.08 8.18
C ALA A 50 9.97 9.24 9.13
N ILE A 51 11.09 8.58 8.82
CA ILE A 51 12.34 8.72 9.59
C ILE A 51 12.89 10.14 9.45
N LEU A 52 12.89 10.71 8.25
CA LEU A 52 13.37 12.07 8.01
C LEU A 52 12.56 13.11 8.80
N THR A 53 11.22 13.00 8.81
CA THR A 53 10.33 13.89 9.57
C THR A 53 10.42 13.70 11.08
N LEU A 54 10.82 12.52 11.54
CA LEU A 54 11.15 12.25 12.95
C LEU A 54 12.48 12.88 13.37
N LEU A 55 13.46 12.92 12.44
CA LEU A 55 14.80 13.45 12.70
C LEU A 55 14.85 14.98 12.62
N ILE A 56 13.94 15.59 11.87
CA ILE A 56 13.77 17.03 11.82
C ILE A 56 13.36 17.54 13.21
N LEU A 57 14.16 18.48 13.74
CA LEU A 57 14.03 19.07 15.07
C LEU A 57 12.87 20.11 15.16
N ASP A 58 11.73 19.85 14.50
CA ASP A 58 10.56 20.75 14.47
C ASP A 58 9.52 20.41 15.56
N PHE A 59 9.94 19.92 16.73
CA PHE A 59 9.03 19.50 17.82
C PHE A 59 7.95 18.47 17.37
N GLY A 60 8.22 17.73 16.29
CA GLY A 60 7.25 16.78 15.71
C GLY A 60 6.08 17.42 14.96
N GLN A 61 6.09 18.74 14.70
CA GLN A 61 5.06 19.39 13.89
C GLN A 61 5.02 18.83 12.46
N MET A 62 6.18 18.67 11.82
CA MET A 62 6.29 18.00 10.51
C MET A 62 5.84 16.53 10.57
N HIS A 63 6.15 15.83 11.68
CA HIS A 63 5.74 14.43 11.85
C HIS A 63 4.22 14.28 11.97
N ARG A 64 3.52 15.21 12.63
CA ARG A 64 2.05 15.25 12.67
C ARG A 64 1.45 15.51 11.29
N ALA A 65 2.00 16.48 10.56
CA ALA A 65 1.59 16.75 9.18
C ALA A 65 1.81 15.54 8.26
N PHE A 66 2.92 14.82 8.45
CA PHE A 66 3.22 13.58 7.74
C PHE A 66 2.16 12.51 7.96
N TRP A 67 1.72 12.27 9.20
CA TRP A 67 0.67 11.30 9.50
C TRP A 67 -0.68 11.63 8.86
N VAL A 68 -1.06 12.91 8.86
CA VAL A 68 -2.30 13.36 8.19
C VAL A 68 -2.20 13.16 6.68
N ALA A 69 -1.08 13.53 6.07
CA ALA A 69 -0.83 13.32 4.65
C ALA A 69 -0.81 11.82 4.29
N PHE A 70 -0.20 10.99 5.15
CA PHE A 70 -0.15 9.54 5.00
C PHE A 70 -1.56 8.92 4.99
N LEU A 71 -2.39 9.26 5.99
CA LEU A 71 -3.77 8.77 6.07
C LEU A 71 -4.60 9.22 4.86
N CYS A 72 -4.46 10.49 4.47
CA CYS A 72 -5.19 11.04 3.33
C CYS A 72 -4.81 10.35 2.02
N GLN A 73 -3.51 10.09 1.82
CA GLN A 73 -3.07 9.35 0.64
C GLN A 73 -3.56 7.91 0.65
N TRP A 74 -3.47 7.20 1.77
CA TRP A 74 -3.97 5.82 1.85
C TRP A 74 -5.47 5.75 1.61
N ALA A 75 -6.25 6.72 2.08
CA ALA A 75 -7.67 6.84 1.75
C ALA A 75 -7.89 7.00 0.24
N MET A 76 -7.10 7.85 -0.43
CA MET A 76 -7.20 8.04 -1.88
C MET A 76 -6.81 6.76 -2.64
N VAL A 77 -5.76 6.06 -2.19
CA VAL A 77 -5.33 4.78 -2.77
C VAL A 77 -6.41 3.71 -2.63
N TRP A 78 -7.07 3.63 -1.46
CA TRP A 78 -8.23 2.75 -1.25
C TRP A 78 -9.38 3.09 -2.19
N VAL A 79 -9.71 4.37 -2.35
CA VAL A 79 -10.77 4.81 -3.28
C VAL A 79 -10.44 4.43 -4.72
N ILE A 80 -9.19 4.58 -5.15
CA ILE A 80 -8.73 4.18 -6.49
C ILE A 80 -8.83 2.67 -6.65
N LEU A 81 -8.39 1.90 -5.64
CA LEU A 81 -8.46 0.44 -5.65
C LEU A 81 -9.91 -0.07 -5.75
N PHE A 82 -10.84 0.55 -5.01
CA PHE A 82 -12.27 0.24 -5.08
C PHE A 82 -12.92 0.67 -6.41
N ARG A 83 -12.47 1.79 -7.02
CA ARG A 83 -13.03 2.25 -8.30
C ARG A 83 -12.52 1.49 -9.52
N ARG A 84 -11.25 1.09 -9.55
CA ARG A 84 -10.60 0.47 -10.72
C ARG A 84 -9.59 -0.61 -10.28
N PRO A 85 -10.04 -1.76 -9.79
CA PRO A 85 -9.15 -2.80 -9.28
C PRO A 85 -8.28 -3.47 -10.37
N MET A 86 -8.71 -3.44 -11.64
CA MET A 86 -8.13 -4.28 -12.71
C MET A 86 -7.50 -3.51 -13.89
N ASN A 87 -7.73 -2.19 -13.99
CA ASN A 87 -7.17 -1.35 -15.05
C ASN A 87 -6.46 -0.13 -14.44
N PRO A 88 -5.22 -0.28 -13.95
CA PRO A 88 -4.45 0.83 -13.41
C PRO A 88 -4.10 1.83 -14.51
N THR A 89 -4.54 3.08 -14.35
CA THR A 89 -4.06 4.17 -15.20
C THR A 89 -2.62 4.51 -14.78
N ARG A 90 -1.76 4.94 -15.73
CA ARG A 90 -0.40 5.42 -15.38
C ARG A 90 -0.43 6.55 -14.34
N PHE A 91 -1.50 7.34 -14.35
CA PHE A 91 -1.75 8.40 -13.37
C PHE A 91 -2.04 7.84 -11.97
N ASP A 92 -2.83 6.77 -11.85
CA ASP A 92 -3.13 6.11 -10.58
C ASP A 92 -1.85 5.54 -9.94
N LEU A 93 -1.00 4.91 -10.75
CA LEU A 93 0.32 4.42 -10.32
C LEU A 93 1.23 5.56 -9.84
N PHE A 94 1.20 6.71 -10.51
CA PHE A 94 1.94 7.90 -10.09
C PHE A 94 1.43 8.45 -8.75
N VAL A 95 0.11 8.51 -8.56
CA VAL A 95 -0.51 8.97 -7.32
C VAL A 95 -0.20 8.02 -6.16
N VAL A 96 -0.24 6.70 -6.38
CA VAL A 96 0.16 5.71 -5.36
C VAL A 96 1.64 5.88 -4.99
N ARG A 97 2.52 6.06 -5.99
CA ARG A 97 3.97 6.07 -5.78
C ARG A 97 4.51 7.39 -5.23
N TYR A 98 4.00 8.53 -5.70
CA TYR A 98 4.52 9.86 -5.39
C TYR A 98 3.55 10.76 -4.64
N GLY A 99 2.29 10.34 -4.41
CA GLY A 99 1.27 11.19 -3.81
C GLY A 99 1.62 11.77 -2.44
N ILE A 100 2.59 11.19 -1.71
CA ILE A 100 2.92 11.68 -0.37
C ILE A 100 3.68 13.01 -0.41
N VAL A 101 4.47 13.22 -1.45
CA VAL A 101 5.28 14.44 -1.62
C VAL A 101 4.40 15.68 -1.84
N PRO A 102 3.48 15.72 -2.83
CA PRO A 102 2.57 16.84 -2.98
C PRO A 102 1.64 16.96 -1.77
N MET A 103 1.21 15.86 -1.15
CA MET A 103 0.30 15.94 -0.01
C MET A 103 0.96 16.46 1.26
N LEU A 104 2.23 16.14 1.51
CA LEU A 104 3.05 16.77 2.55
C LEU A 104 3.18 18.28 2.31
N PHE A 105 3.45 18.68 1.07
CA PHE A 105 3.54 20.09 0.70
C PHE A 105 2.20 20.82 0.90
N LEU A 106 1.08 20.15 0.59
CA LEU A 106 -0.25 20.70 0.73
C LEU A 106 -0.65 20.81 2.21
N VAL A 107 -0.41 19.79 3.04
CA VAL A 107 -0.75 19.82 4.47
C VAL A 107 0.20 20.77 5.23
N GLY A 108 1.51 20.67 5.00
CA GLY A 108 2.50 21.54 5.65
C GLY A 108 2.40 22.99 5.18
N GLY A 109 2.24 23.20 3.87
CA GLY A 109 2.12 24.52 3.26
C GLY A 109 0.77 25.18 3.50
N ALA A 110 -0.35 24.48 3.28
CA ALA A 110 -1.68 25.03 3.55
C ALA A 110 -1.94 25.16 5.06
N GLY A 111 -1.39 24.27 5.89
CA GLY A 111 -1.47 24.40 7.35
C GLY A 111 -0.79 25.68 7.84
N THR A 112 0.44 25.94 7.38
CA THR A 112 1.17 27.17 7.72
C THR A 112 0.55 28.42 7.09
N TRP A 113 0.04 28.35 5.87
CA TRP A 113 -0.69 29.45 5.24
C TRP A 113 -2.01 29.76 5.93
N CYS A 114 -2.78 28.74 6.31
CA CYS A 114 -4.06 28.90 7.00
C CYS A 114 -3.85 29.50 8.40
N LEU A 115 -2.83 29.06 9.12
CA LEU A 115 -2.44 29.64 10.41
C LEU A 115 -1.98 31.11 10.28
N ARG A 116 -1.27 31.45 9.19
CA ARG A 116 -0.92 32.84 8.87
C ARG A 116 -2.15 33.70 8.54
N LEU A 117 -3.12 33.18 7.79
CA LEU A 117 -4.37 33.89 7.48
C LEU A 117 -5.26 34.06 8.72
N LEU A 118 -5.16 33.14 9.68
CA LEU A 118 -5.84 33.23 10.99
C LEU A 118 -5.13 34.18 11.98
N GLY A 119 -4.01 34.80 11.59
CA GLY A 119 -3.33 35.82 12.39
C GLY A 119 -2.55 35.27 13.60
N VAL A 120 -2.36 33.95 13.70
CA VAL A 120 -1.59 33.32 14.77
C VAL A 120 -0.11 33.38 14.39
N GLN A 121 0.63 34.34 14.96
CA GLN A 121 2.09 34.41 14.87
C GLN A 121 2.69 33.79 16.13
N PHE A 122 3.61 32.82 15.96
CA PHE A 122 4.50 32.34 17.02
C PHE A 122 5.84 33.07 16.90
#